data_AF-A0A9P4Y2G7-F1
#
_entry.id   AF-A0A9P4Y2G7-F1
#
_cell.length_a   1.000
_cell.length_b   1.000
_cell.length_c   1.000
_cell.angle_alpha   90.00
_cell.angle_beta   90.00
_cell.angle_gamma   90.00
#
_symmetry.space_group_name_H-M   'P 1'
#
loop_
_entity.id
_entity.type
_entity.pdbx_description
1 polymer ?
#
loop_
_entity_poly.entity_id
_entity_poly.type
_entity_poly.pdbx_seq_one_letter_code
_entity_poly.pdbx_strand_id
1 'polypeptide(L)'
;QEWNNCGHSSREAMELGCVMDPPLNSWMPPQCYFHELTSSLPPIFENRQYYSDVNMTQEITVQQLYDGEFPSVYTMRYHDEHCLFQWRKLQYAFEKKMKYIDTKTSNYQHSKHCADALQEGREPQTGLGQEVVLGFYRCHRTTW
;
A
#
# COMPACT_ATOMS: atom_id res chain seq x y z
N GLN A 1 6.50 21.06 -17.25
CA GLN A 1 5.98 20.65 -15.92
C GLN A 1 5.95 19.13 -15.98
N GLU A 2 6.79 18.42 -15.22
CA GLU A 2 6.76 16.94 -15.22
C GLU A 2 5.43 16.51 -14.59
N TRP A 3 4.42 16.32 -15.44
CA TRP A 3 3.07 15.89 -15.08
C TRP A 3 3.14 14.47 -14.49
N ASN A 4 3.32 14.37 -13.17
CA ASN A 4 3.40 13.12 -12.43
C ASN A 4 2.09 12.85 -11.67
N ASN A 5 0.97 12.80 -12.38
CA ASN A 5 -0.33 12.41 -11.80
C ASN A 5 -1.06 11.45 -12.74
N CYS A 6 -2.09 10.79 -12.20
CA CYS A 6 -2.91 9.81 -12.92
C CYS A 6 -4.35 10.28 -13.16
N GLY A 7 -4.56 11.60 -13.14
CA GLY A 7 -5.90 12.15 -13.34
C GLY A 7 -6.89 11.83 -12.22
N HIS A 8 -8.18 11.78 -12.58
CA HIS A 8 -9.30 11.57 -11.65
C HIS A 8 -10.19 10.37 -12.01
N SER A 9 -9.80 9.56 -13.00
CA SER A 9 -10.53 8.34 -13.38
C SER A 9 -9.59 7.25 -13.86
N SER A 10 -10.00 5.97 -13.76
CA SER A 10 -9.22 4.84 -14.26
C SER A 10 -8.94 4.95 -15.76
N ARG A 11 -9.90 5.47 -16.53
CA ARG A 11 -9.73 5.75 -17.96
C ARG A 11 -8.59 6.75 -18.21
N GLU A 12 -8.63 7.88 -17.53
CA GLU A 12 -7.60 8.92 -17.66
C GLU A 12 -6.22 8.40 -17.20
N ALA A 13 -6.18 7.65 -16.09
CA ALA A 13 -4.96 7.02 -15.61
C ALA A 13 -4.33 6.09 -16.65
N MET A 14 -5.14 5.24 -17.30
CA MET A 14 -4.69 4.36 -18.38
C MET A 14 -4.22 5.15 -19.61
N GLU A 15 -4.96 6.20 -20.01
CA GLU A 15 -4.57 7.09 -21.12
C GLU A 15 -3.24 7.82 -20.83
N LEU A 16 -2.96 8.14 -19.56
CA LEU A 16 -1.70 8.72 -19.09
C LEU A 16 -0.58 7.69 -18.86
N GLY A 17 -0.84 6.40 -19.04
CA GLY A 17 0.14 5.33 -18.86
C GLY A 17 0.49 5.03 -17.40
N CYS A 18 -0.40 5.37 -16.46
CA CYS A 18 -0.26 4.97 -15.07
C CYS A 18 -0.44 3.47 -14.88
N VAL A 19 0.12 2.96 -13.79
CA VAL A 19 0.10 1.54 -13.45
C VAL A 19 -0.76 1.33 -12.21
N MET A 20 -1.65 0.34 -12.23
CA MET A 20 -2.41 -0.05 -11.05
C MET A 20 -1.47 -0.66 -10.01
N ASP A 21 -1.54 -0.18 -8.76
CA ASP A 21 -0.83 -0.72 -7.60
C ASP A 21 -1.87 -1.38 -6.66
N PRO A 22 -2.19 -2.70 -6.85
CA PRO A 22 -3.28 -3.35 -6.14
C PRO A 22 -3.20 -3.28 -4.62
N PRO A 23 -2.00 -3.43 -3.97
CA PRO A 23 -1.88 -3.25 -2.53
C PRO A 23 -2.37 -1.90 -2.00
N LEU A 24 -2.24 -0.83 -2.80
CA LEU A 24 -2.72 0.50 -2.46
C LEU A 24 -4.10 0.81 -3.05
N ASN A 25 -4.62 -0.07 -3.89
CA ASN A 25 -5.81 0.12 -4.73
C ASN A 25 -5.80 1.51 -5.37
N SER A 26 -4.77 1.81 -6.16
CA SER A 26 -4.51 3.15 -6.67
C SER A 26 -3.73 3.12 -7.97
N TRP A 27 -4.04 4.05 -8.87
CA TRP A 27 -3.26 4.32 -10.07
C TRP A 27 -2.01 5.13 -9.72
N MET A 28 -0.84 4.63 -10.11
CA MET A 28 0.46 5.21 -9.81
C MET A 28 1.17 5.68 -11.07
N PRO A 29 1.81 6.87 -11.06
CA PRO A 29 2.77 7.20 -12.09
C PRO A 29 3.86 6.12 -12.13
N PRO A 30 4.36 5.70 -13.31
CA PRO A 30 5.27 4.55 -13.43
C PRO A 30 6.51 4.63 -12.52
N GLN A 31 7.07 5.82 -12.30
CA GLN A 31 8.22 6.07 -11.43
C GLN A 31 7.92 5.90 -9.92
N CYS A 32 6.66 5.89 -9.52
CA CYS A 32 6.20 5.63 -8.15
C CYS A 32 5.67 4.19 -7.97
N TYR A 33 5.56 3.42 -9.06
CA TYR A 33 5.21 2.00 -9.05
C TYR A 33 6.49 1.18 -8.90
N PHE A 34 6.84 0.83 -7.66
CA PHE A 34 8.05 0.06 -7.36
C PHE A 34 7.85 -1.42 -7.67
N HIS A 35 7.91 -1.78 -8.95
CA HIS A 35 7.64 -3.14 -9.44
C HIS A 35 8.42 -4.24 -8.70
N GLU A 36 9.73 -4.05 -8.43
CA GLU A 36 10.54 -5.03 -7.66
C GLU A 36 9.92 -5.35 -6.29
N LEU A 37 9.41 -4.33 -5.58
CA LEU A 37 8.74 -4.51 -4.30
C LEU A 37 7.41 -5.23 -4.49
N THR A 38 6.54 -4.73 -5.36
CA THR A 38 5.18 -5.29 -5.54
C THR A 38 5.22 -6.74 -6.00
N SER A 39 6.07 -7.09 -6.97
CA SER A 39 6.21 -8.45 -7.48
C SER A 39 6.91 -9.42 -6.52
N SER A 40 7.60 -8.93 -5.48
CA SER A 40 8.22 -9.79 -4.46
C SER A 40 7.23 -10.32 -3.42
N LEU A 41 6.05 -9.70 -3.34
CA LEU A 41 5.03 -10.08 -2.38
C LEU A 41 4.21 -11.25 -2.94
N PRO A 42 3.74 -12.17 -2.06
CA PRO A 42 2.73 -13.12 -2.48
C PRO A 42 1.49 -12.36 -3.01
N PRO A 43 0.61 -13.01 -3.80
CA PRO A 43 -0.62 -12.41 -4.31
C PRO A 43 -1.65 -12.25 -3.18
N ILE A 44 -1.26 -11.48 -2.16
CA ILE A 44 -1.99 -11.27 -0.93
C ILE A 44 -3.35 -10.66 -1.28
N PHE A 45 -3.43 -9.75 -2.24
CA PHE A 45 -4.69 -9.11 -2.63
C PHE A 45 -5.52 -9.93 -3.63
N GLU A 46 -5.14 -11.16 -3.96
CA GLU A 46 -5.91 -12.05 -4.85
C GLU A 46 -6.56 -13.22 -4.10
N ASN A 47 -6.16 -13.47 -2.84
CA ASN A 47 -6.61 -14.63 -2.06
C ASN A 47 -7.91 -14.39 -1.25
N ARG A 48 -8.73 -13.42 -1.66
CA ARG A 48 -9.96 -12.99 -0.98
C ARG A 48 -10.98 -12.44 -1.97
N GLN A 49 -12.21 -12.35 -1.50
CA GLN A 49 -13.32 -11.80 -2.29
C GLN A 49 -13.40 -10.28 -2.13
N TYR A 50 -13.78 -9.63 -3.22
CA TYR A 50 -14.05 -8.19 -3.27
C TYR A 50 -15.48 -7.97 -3.76
N TYR A 51 -16.07 -6.87 -3.33
CA TYR A 51 -17.44 -6.53 -3.64
C TYR A 51 -17.54 -5.07 -4.07
N SER A 52 -18.50 -4.78 -4.94
CA SER A 52 -18.79 -3.41 -5.41
C SER A 52 -19.72 -2.64 -4.47
N ASP A 53 -20.34 -3.33 -3.50
CA ASP A 53 -21.29 -2.75 -2.56
C ASP A 53 -20.90 -2.99 -1.09
N VAL A 54 -21.31 -2.06 -0.23
CA VAL A 54 -21.01 -2.09 1.22
C VAL A 54 -21.63 -3.29 1.94
N ASN A 55 -22.75 -3.81 1.45
CA ASN A 55 -23.39 -5.00 2.01
C ASN A 55 -22.70 -6.30 1.58
N MET A 56 -21.67 -6.21 0.72
CA MET A 56 -20.87 -7.33 0.23
C MET A 56 -21.73 -8.41 -0.44
N THR A 57 -22.64 -7.98 -1.31
CA THR A 57 -23.59 -8.86 -2.02
C THR A 57 -23.28 -9.02 -3.51
N GLN A 58 -22.52 -8.09 -4.08
CA GLN A 58 -22.14 -8.05 -5.49
C GLN A 58 -20.64 -8.24 -5.62
N GLU A 59 -20.22 -9.51 -5.67
CA GLU A 59 -18.82 -9.90 -5.83
C GLU A 59 -18.27 -9.40 -7.18
N ILE A 60 -17.01 -8.98 -7.17
CA ILE A 60 -16.27 -8.56 -8.37
C ILE A 60 -15.06 -9.47 -8.58
N THR A 61 -14.64 -9.61 -9.83
CA THR A 61 -13.43 -10.37 -10.16
C THR A 61 -12.15 -9.58 -9.82
N VAL A 62 -11.03 -10.29 -9.66
CA VAL A 62 -9.70 -9.67 -9.52
C VAL A 62 -9.37 -8.75 -10.71
N GLN A 63 -9.79 -9.14 -11.92
CA GLN A 63 -9.58 -8.32 -13.11
C GLN A 63 -10.31 -6.98 -13.01
N GLN A 64 -11.59 -6.97 -12.58
CA GLN A 64 -12.36 -5.74 -12.39
C GLN A 64 -11.78 -4.84 -11.29
N LEU A 65 -11.20 -5.43 -10.23
CA LEU A 65 -10.44 -4.69 -9.23
C LEU A 65 -9.22 -4.00 -9.86
N TYR A 66 -8.46 -4.72 -10.69
CA TYR A 66 -7.22 -4.21 -11.28
C TYR A 66 -7.46 -3.20 -12.41
N ASP A 67 -8.57 -3.34 -13.12
CA ASP A 67 -9.04 -2.39 -14.11
C ASP A 67 -9.63 -1.12 -13.46
N GLY A 68 -9.79 -1.12 -12.12
CA GLY A 68 -10.32 0.01 -11.36
C GLY A 68 -11.73 0.37 -11.83
N GLU A 69 -12.56 -0.63 -12.13
CA GLU A 69 -13.93 -0.41 -12.64
C GLU A 69 -14.84 0.30 -11.63
N PHE A 70 -14.56 0.12 -10.34
CA PHE A 70 -15.36 0.65 -9.24
C PHE A 70 -14.58 1.69 -8.44
N PRO A 71 -15.17 2.85 -8.11
CA PRO A 71 -14.51 3.88 -7.31
C PRO A 71 -14.25 3.44 -5.86
N SER A 72 -15.05 2.49 -5.37
CA SER A 72 -14.90 1.87 -4.05
C SER A 72 -15.11 0.36 -4.18
N VAL A 73 -14.31 -0.40 -3.42
CA VAL A 73 -14.42 -1.85 -3.31
C VAL A 73 -14.40 -2.24 -1.84
N TYR A 74 -15.08 -3.32 -1.50
CA TYR A 74 -15.29 -3.78 -0.13
C TYR A 74 -14.77 -5.20 0.03
N THR A 75 -14.12 -5.49 1.15
CA THR A 75 -13.60 -6.84 1.47
C THR A 75 -13.42 -6.98 2.98
N MET A 76 -13.43 -8.22 3.49
CA MET A 76 -13.25 -8.50 4.92
C MET A 76 -11.81 -8.27 5.41
N ARG A 77 -10.81 -8.35 4.50
CA ARG A 77 -9.39 -8.26 4.85
C ARG A 77 -8.70 -7.35 3.85
N TYR A 78 -8.15 -6.24 4.33
CA TYR A 78 -7.39 -5.29 3.50
C TYR A 78 -6.48 -4.41 4.34
N HIS A 79 -7.01 -3.89 5.45
CA HIS A 79 -6.40 -2.78 6.19
C HIS A 79 -4.99 -3.10 6.72
N ASP A 80 -4.80 -4.23 7.40
CA ASP A 80 -3.48 -4.62 7.94
C ASP A 80 -2.41 -4.75 6.85
N GLU A 81 -2.75 -5.43 5.76
CA GLU A 81 -1.83 -5.70 4.66
C GLU A 81 -1.54 -4.44 3.84
N HIS A 82 -2.53 -3.57 3.66
CA HIS A 82 -2.37 -2.24 3.09
C HIS A 82 -1.39 -1.40 3.92
N CYS A 83 -1.60 -1.34 5.24
CA CYS A 83 -0.75 -0.60 6.17
C CYS A 83 0.69 -1.13 6.16
N LEU A 84 0.86 -2.45 6.22
CA LEU A 84 2.18 -3.09 6.13
C LEU A 84 2.85 -2.86 4.77
N PHE A 85 2.08 -2.90 3.67
CA PHE A 85 2.62 -2.59 2.35
C PHE A 85 3.11 -1.15 2.26
N GLN A 86 2.35 -0.18 2.76
CA GLN A 86 2.75 1.21 2.76
C GLN A 86 4.07 1.42 3.54
N TRP A 87 4.22 0.77 4.69
CA TRP A 87 5.48 0.80 5.44
C TRP A 87 6.65 0.20 4.64
N ARG A 88 6.44 -0.96 4.00
CA ARG A 88 7.45 -1.58 3.12
C ARG A 88 7.82 -0.66 1.95
N LYS A 89 6.84 0.01 1.33
CA LYS A 89 7.05 0.93 0.21
C LYS A 89 7.86 2.16 0.63
N LEU A 90 7.58 2.72 1.81
CA LEU A 90 8.35 3.82 2.37
C LEU A 90 9.80 3.40 2.67
N GLN A 91 10.00 2.25 3.33
CA GLN A 91 11.34 1.75 3.63
C GLN A 91 12.12 1.39 2.36
N TYR A 92 11.47 0.80 1.36
CA TYR A 92 12.07 0.51 0.05
C TYR A 92 12.50 1.81 -0.64
N ALA A 93 11.67 2.84 -0.64
CA ALA A 93 12.00 4.15 -1.22
C ALA A 93 13.26 4.75 -0.59
N PHE A 94 13.34 4.68 0.74
CA PHE A 94 14.48 5.15 1.52
C PHE A 94 15.75 4.36 1.21
N GLU A 95 15.69 3.03 1.30
CA GLU A 95 16.85 2.14 1.13
C GLU A 95 17.44 2.26 -0.28
N LYS A 96 16.57 2.26 -1.29
CA LYS A 96 16.98 2.35 -2.71
C LYS A 96 17.21 3.79 -3.17
N LYS A 97 17.00 4.79 -2.31
CA LYS A 97 17.09 6.23 -2.62
C LYS A 97 16.26 6.60 -3.85
N MET A 98 15.02 6.13 -3.88
CA MET A 98 14.09 6.39 -4.98
C MET A 98 13.87 7.89 -5.13
N LYS A 99 13.91 8.39 -6.38
CA LYS A 99 13.77 9.82 -6.69
C LYS A 99 12.34 10.33 -6.47
N TYR A 100 11.35 9.46 -6.59
CA TYR A 100 9.93 9.78 -6.47
C TYR A 100 9.24 8.78 -5.53
N ILE A 101 8.26 9.26 -4.78
CA ILE A 101 7.37 8.48 -3.92
C ILE A 101 5.96 9.06 -4.06
N ASP A 102 4.94 8.21 -4.03
CA ASP A 102 3.56 8.67 -4.16
C ASP A 102 3.07 9.39 -2.90
N THR A 103 2.07 10.27 -3.08
CA THR A 103 1.54 11.11 -2.02
C THR A 103 0.79 10.34 -0.95
N LYS A 104 0.28 9.14 -1.24
CA LYS A 104 -0.42 8.30 -0.26
C LYS A 104 0.59 7.71 0.73
N THR A 105 1.71 7.19 0.22
CA THR A 105 2.81 6.63 0.99
C THR A 105 3.61 7.71 1.74
N SER A 106 3.85 8.87 1.13
CA SER A 106 4.63 9.95 1.78
C SER A 106 3.81 10.79 2.77
N ASN A 107 2.50 10.55 2.88
CA ASN A 107 1.64 11.29 3.79
C ASN A 107 1.85 10.83 5.25
N TYR A 108 2.29 11.76 6.10
CA TYR A 108 2.55 11.47 7.50
C TYR A 108 1.28 11.08 8.29
N GLN A 109 0.14 11.73 8.04
CA GLN A 109 -1.11 11.42 8.74
C GLN A 109 -1.62 10.02 8.36
N HIS A 110 -1.49 9.65 7.09
CA HIS A 110 -1.82 8.31 6.64
C HIS A 110 -0.85 7.26 7.21
N SER A 111 0.46 7.56 7.22
CA SER A 111 1.46 6.70 7.88
C SER A 111 1.17 6.50 9.37
N LYS A 112 0.76 7.56 10.07
CA LYS A 112 0.36 7.51 11.48
C LYS A 112 -0.87 6.63 11.68
N HIS A 113 -1.93 6.83 10.89
CA HIS A 113 -3.13 5.98 10.93
C HIS A 113 -2.79 4.50 10.76
N CYS A 114 -1.92 4.18 9.79
CA CYS A 114 -1.48 2.82 9.56
C CYS A 114 -0.69 2.23 10.75
N ALA A 115 0.18 3.03 11.37
CA ALA A 115 0.94 2.58 12.54
C ALA A 115 0.04 2.34 13.76
N ASP A 116 -0.93 3.24 14.01
CA ASP A 116 -1.88 3.10 15.12
C ASP A 116 -2.78 1.87 14.92
N ALA A 117 -3.26 1.64 13.69
CA ALA A 117 -4.09 0.49 13.35
C ALA A 117 -3.39 -0.86 13.62
N LEU A 118 -2.11 -0.98 13.26
CA LEU A 118 -1.33 -2.19 13.55
C LEU A 118 -1.17 -2.44 15.06
N GLN A 119 -1.24 -1.38 15.88
CA GLN A 119 -1.18 -1.50 17.34
C GLN A 119 -2.49 -2.04 17.94
N GLU A 120 -3.63 -1.77 17.31
CA GLU A 120 -4.95 -2.24 17.79
C GLU A 120 -5.06 -3.76 17.80
N GLY A 121 -4.38 -4.43 16.85
CA GLY A 121 -4.33 -5.87 16.74
C GLY A 121 -3.66 -6.61 17.90
N ARG A 122 -3.07 -5.88 18.88
CA ARG A 122 -2.40 -6.32 20.13
C ARG A 122 -1.93 -7.78 20.16
N GLU A 123 -0.63 -7.97 20.35
CA GLU A 123 -0.07 -9.32 20.55
C GLU A 123 -0.87 -10.13 21.61
N PRO A 124 -1.25 -11.38 21.30
CA PRO A 124 -1.92 -12.23 22.27
C PRO A 124 -1.08 -12.36 23.54
N GLN A 125 -1.67 -12.17 24.72
CA GLN A 125 -0.97 -12.36 26.00
C GLN A 125 -0.68 -13.84 26.33
N THR A 126 -0.72 -14.71 25.34
CA THR A 126 -0.67 -16.17 25.47
C THR A 126 0.65 -16.78 24.99
N GLY A 127 1.65 -15.96 24.63
CA GLY A 127 2.93 -16.40 24.06
C GLY A 127 4.10 -16.54 25.05
N LEU A 128 5.20 -17.12 24.55
CA LEU A 128 6.53 -17.01 25.17
C LEU A 128 6.88 -15.52 25.33
N GLY A 129 7.51 -15.15 26.45
CA GLY A 129 7.94 -13.78 26.69
C GLY A 129 8.81 -13.28 25.52
N GLN A 130 8.50 -12.09 25.00
CA GLN A 130 9.28 -11.47 23.94
C GLN A 130 10.59 -10.94 24.51
N GLU A 131 11.70 -11.20 23.81
CA GLU A 131 13.00 -10.67 24.20
C GLU A 131 13.09 -9.20 23.79
N VAL A 132 13.24 -8.31 24.77
CA VAL A 132 13.46 -6.87 24.55
C VAL A 132 14.93 -6.57 24.84
N VAL A 133 15.73 -6.44 23.78
CA VAL A 133 17.17 -6.15 23.88
C VAL A 133 17.40 -4.65 23.77
N LEU A 134 18.19 -4.09 24.69
CA LEU A 134 18.63 -2.70 24.61
C LEU A 134 19.58 -2.51 23.42
N GLY A 135 19.16 -1.75 22.42
CA GLY A 135 19.96 -1.43 21.24
C GLY A 135 20.75 -0.12 21.37
N PHE A 136 22.01 -0.12 20.91
CA PHE A 136 22.88 1.06 20.84
C PHE A 136 23.19 1.41 19.39
N TYR A 137 22.27 2.12 18.73
CA TYR A 137 22.35 2.43 17.30
C TYR A 137 23.07 3.76 17.03
N ARG A 138 23.60 3.92 15.81
CA ARG A 138 24.22 5.16 15.34
C ARG A 138 23.29 5.87 14.38
N CYS A 139 23.27 7.20 14.43
CA CYS A 139 22.59 8.01 13.43
C CYS A 139 23.55 8.33 12.27
N HIS A 140 22.99 8.43 11.08
CA HIS A 140 23.69 8.92 9.89
C HIS A 140 22.96 10.15 9.37
N ARG A 141 23.69 11.10 8.79
CA ARG A 141 23.08 12.24 8.09
C ARG A 141 22.31 11.71 6.89
N THR A 142 21.03 12.05 6.79
CA THR A 142 20.22 11.71 5.62
C THR A 142 20.70 12.50 4.41
N THR A 143 20.72 11.86 3.23
CA THR A 143 21.14 12.51 1.97
C THR A 143 19.97 12.93 1.10
N TRP A 144 18.75 12.80 1.61
CA TRP A 144 17.53 13.41 1.08
C TRP A 144 17.08 14.53 2.03
#